data_AF-A0A378X5U8-F1
#
_entry.id   AF-A0A378X5U8-F1
#
_cell.length_a   1.000
_cell.length_b   1.000
_cell.length_c   1.000
_cell.angle_alpha   90.00
_cell.angle_beta   90.00
_cell.angle_gamma   90.00
#
_symmetry.space_group_name_H-M   'P 1'
#
loop_
_entity.id
_entity.type
_entity.pdbx_description
1 polymer ?
#
loop_
_entity_poly.entity_id
_entity_poly.type
_entity_poly.pdbx_seq_one_letter_code
_entity_poly.pdbx_strand_id
1 'polypeptide(L)'
;MRRIVVGDDGAGQGSVLSDENVEPLTLALLPGAQLHRMWEVDELPTLPVDRMPADVDTSYFPGPGGVRFGFISVPPGLSYEPPAELSERKWRRWRPRRSRSSRA
;
A
#
# COMPACT_ATOMS: atom_id res chain seq x y z
N MET A 1 8.11 -10.13 -10.29
CA MET A 1 6.78 -10.14 -10.95
C MET A 1 6.77 -9.14 -12.09
N ARG A 2 6.32 -9.49 -13.30
CA ARG A 2 6.36 -8.56 -14.46
C ARG A 2 5.33 -7.43 -14.30
N ARG A 3 5.77 -6.19 -14.51
CA ARG A 3 4.97 -4.97 -14.53
C ARG A 3 5.11 -4.31 -15.90
N ILE A 4 3.99 -3.94 -16.49
CA ILE A 4 3.93 -3.10 -17.70
C ILE A 4 3.12 -1.86 -17.35
N VAL A 5 3.65 -0.70 -17.68
CA VAL A 5 3.06 0.61 -17.42
C VAL A 5 2.83 1.29 -18.76
N VAL A 6 1.59 1.73 -18.98
CA VAL A 6 1.19 2.46 -20.18
C VAL A 6 0.77 3.86 -19.78
N GLY A 7 1.19 4.85 -20.55
CA GLY A 7 0.82 6.24 -20.42
C GLY A 7 0.67 6.91 -21.77
N ASP A 8 0.78 8.22 -21.80
CA ASP A 8 0.73 9.06 -23.00
C ASP A 8 2.14 9.24 -23.60
N ASP A 9 2.24 9.54 -24.89
CA ASP A 9 3.49 9.87 -25.57
C ASP A 9 3.78 11.39 -25.68
N GLY A 10 2.94 12.21 -25.05
CA GLY A 10 2.94 13.67 -25.15
C GLY A 10 2.14 14.20 -26.34
N ALA A 11 1.67 13.32 -27.24
CA ALA A 11 0.85 13.64 -28.40
C ALA A 11 -0.58 13.08 -28.29
N GLY A 12 -0.96 12.51 -27.13
CA GLY A 12 -2.28 11.90 -26.94
C GLY A 12 -2.36 10.42 -27.29
N GLN A 13 -1.25 9.75 -27.63
CA GLN A 13 -1.22 8.34 -28.00
C GLN A 13 -0.65 7.47 -26.87
N GLY A 14 -1.21 6.27 -26.70
CA GLY A 14 -0.72 5.32 -25.70
C GLY A 14 0.70 4.83 -25.99
N SER A 15 1.57 4.85 -24.98
CA SER A 15 2.96 4.36 -25.05
C SER A 15 3.34 3.55 -23.80
N VAL A 16 4.31 2.64 -23.94
CA VAL A 16 4.86 1.89 -22.79
C VAL A 16 5.90 2.74 -22.08
N LEU A 17 5.60 3.12 -20.83
CA LEU A 17 6.49 3.90 -19.98
C LEU A 17 7.50 3.02 -19.22
N SER A 18 7.12 1.77 -18.92
CA SER A 18 7.98 0.78 -18.24
C SER A 18 7.50 -0.64 -18.55
N ASP A 19 8.44 -1.56 -18.76
CA ASP A 19 8.22 -3.01 -18.84
C ASP A 19 9.38 -3.71 -18.13
N GLU A 20 9.16 -4.16 -16.91
CA GLU A 20 10.22 -4.71 -16.07
C GLU A 20 9.71 -5.78 -15.10
N ASN A 21 10.65 -6.54 -14.54
CA ASN A 21 10.37 -7.41 -13.41
C ASN A 21 10.58 -6.65 -12.11
N VAL A 22 9.51 -6.53 -11.31
CA VAL A 22 9.57 -5.97 -9.96
C VAL A 22 10.13 -7.01 -9.01
N GLU A 23 11.18 -6.64 -8.30
CA GLU A 23 11.80 -7.46 -7.25
C GLU A 23 10.94 -7.44 -5.96
N PRO A 24 10.88 -8.55 -5.21
CA PRO A 24 10.13 -8.60 -3.96
C PRO A 24 10.87 -7.88 -2.83
N LEU A 25 10.09 -7.24 -1.96
CA LEU A 25 10.53 -6.81 -0.64
C LEU A 25 10.23 -7.88 0.41
N THR A 26 11.17 -8.11 1.31
CA THR A 26 10.98 -8.96 2.48
C THR A 26 10.32 -8.18 3.61
N LEU A 27 9.25 -8.75 4.20
CA LEU A 27 8.53 -8.12 5.30
C LEU A 27 9.10 -8.61 6.64
N ALA A 28 9.61 -7.69 7.48
CA ALA A 28 10.18 -8.05 8.78
C ALA A 28 9.15 -8.72 9.72
N LEU A 29 7.88 -8.32 9.65
CA LEU A 29 6.80 -8.89 10.47
C LEU A 29 6.32 -10.26 9.98
N LEU A 30 6.57 -10.60 8.71
CA LEU A 30 6.16 -11.86 8.10
C LEU A 30 7.36 -12.48 7.38
N PRO A 31 8.35 -13.02 8.11
CA PRO A 31 9.52 -13.64 7.50
C PRO A 31 9.12 -14.72 6.51
N GLY A 32 9.59 -14.61 5.26
CA GLY A 32 9.25 -15.51 4.16
C GLY A 32 8.10 -15.01 3.27
N ALA A 33 7.29 -14.05 3.72
CA ALA A 33 6.36 -13.36 2.85
C ALA A 33 7.11 -12.37 1.94
N GLN A 34 6.68 -12.29 0.69
CA GLN A 34 7.27 -11.42 -0.32
C GLN A 34 6.23 -10.40 -0.79
N LEU A 35 6.55 -9.11 -0.71
CA LEU A 35 5.73 -8.03 -1.22
C LEU A 35 6.30 -7.49 -2.53
N HIS A 36 5.52 -7.54 -3.60
CA HIS A 36 5.83 -6.88 -4.86
C HIS A 36 5.04 -5.57 -4.93
N ARG A 37 5.72 -4.42 -4.84
CA ARG A 37 5.11 -3.08 -4.93
C ARG A 37 4.95 -2.71 -6.40
N MET A 38 3.75 -2.92 -6.93
CA MET A 38 3.49 -2.81 -8.37
C MET A 38 3.18 -1.37 -8.79
N TRP A 39 2.41 -0.62 -8.00
CA TRP A 39 2.06 0.75 -8.33
C TRP A 39 1.86 1.59 -7.09
N GLU A 40 2.43 2.80 -7.10
CA GLU A 40 2.39 3.67 -5.95
C GLU A 40 2.41 5.14 -6.36
N VAL A 41 1.56 5.92 -5.71
CA VAL A 41 1.51 7.37 -5.82
C VAL A 41 1.12 7.95 -4.47
N ASP A 42 1.70 9.07 -4.07
CA ASP A 42 1.31 9.75 -2.82
C ASP A 42 0.16 10.73 -3.02
N GLU A 43 -0.01 11.20 -4.25
CA GLU A 43 -1.04 12.15 -4.65
C GLU A 43 -1.64 11.72 -5.99
N LEU A 44 -2.77 12.33 -6.36
CA LEU A 44 -3.38 12.08 -7.65
C LEU A 44 -2.44 12.54 -8.78
N PRO A 45 -2.13 11.69 -9.76
CA PRO A 45 -1.30 12.08 -10.88
C PRO A 45 -2.02 13.14 -11.74
N THR A 46 -1.25 14.10 -12.26
CA THR A 46 -1.74 15.06 -13.25
C THR A 46 -1.75 14.41 -14.62
N LEU A 47 -2.80 14.65 -15.41
CA LEU A 47 -2.90 14.15 -16.79
C LEU A 47 -2.38 15.20 -17.79
N PRO A 48 -1.80 14.79 -18.92
CA PRO A 48 -1.48 13.41 -19.29
C PRO A 48 -0.29 12.86 -18.49
N VAL A 49 -0.24 11.53 -18.33
CA VAL A 49 0.90 10.84 -17.68
C VAL A 49 1.84 10.36 -18.77
N ASP A 50 2.88 11.13 -19.04
CA ASP A 50 3.88 10.86 -20.09
C ASP A 50 5.19 10.25 -19.54
N ARG A 51 5.27 10.06 -18.23
CA ARG A 51 6.41 9.50 -17.53
C ARG A 51 5.97 8.76 -16.28
N MET A 52 6.84 7.88 -15.80
CA MET A 52 6.63 7.21 -14.52
C MET A 52 6.56 8.27 -13.39
N PRO A 53 5.57 8.18 -12.48
CA PRO A 53 5.59 8.97 -11.25
C PRO A 53 6.92 8.77 -10.51
N ALA A 54 7.41 9.84 -9.88
CA ALA A 54 8.63 9.74 -9.07
C ALA A 54 8.45 8.70 -7.95
N ASP A 55 9.55 8.04 -7.58
CA ASP A 55 9.55 7.06 -6.50
C ASP A 55 8.96 7.69 -5.23
N VAL A 56 7.96 7.03 -4.65
CA VAL A 56 7.31 7.45 -3.41
C VAL A 56 8.24 7.18 -2.24
N ASP A 57 8.75 8.26 -1.67
CA ASP A 57 9.54 8.21 -0.45
C ASP A 57 8.64 8.44 0.77
N THR A 58 8.95 7.75 1.87
CA THR A 58 8.57 8.04 3.27
C THR A 58 7.39 7.34 3.98
N SER A 59 6.41 6.68 3.33
CA SER A 59 5.38 5.92 4.10
C SER A 59 4.72 4.76 3.35
N TYR A 60 4.48 3.63 4.04
CA TYR A 60 3.66 2.54 3.48
C TYR A 60 2.20 2.95 3.34
N PHE A 61 1.65 3.73 4.27
CA PHE A 61 0.27 4.24 4.18
C PHE A 61 0.30 5.66 3.61
N PRO A 62 -0.17 5.87 2.38
CA PRO A 62 -0.22 7.21 1.81
C PRO A 62 -1.24 8.08 2.53
N GLY A 63 -1.08 9.40 2.35
CA GLY A 63 -2.12 10.37 2.67
C GLY A 63 -3.34 10.27 1.73
N PRO A 64 -4.33 11.15 1.91
CA PRO A 64 -5.49 11.22 1.03
C PRO A 64 -5.08 11.39 -0.44
N GLY A 65 -5.69 10.60 -1.33
CA GLY A 65 -5.41 10.65 -2.78
C GLY A 65 -4.24 9.77 -3.22
N GLY A 66 -3.41 9.28 -2.30
CA GLY A 66 -2.37 8.32 -2.62
C GLY A 66 -2.88 6.88 -2.67
N VAL A 67 -2.14 6.04 -3.41
CA VAL A 67 -2.48 4.65 -3.68
C VAL A 67 -1.24 3.78 -3.49
N ARG A 68 -1.48 2.56 -3.00
CA ARG A 68 -0.51 1.46 -2.96
C ARG A 68 -1.19 0.23 -3.53
N PHE A 69 -0.62 -0.33 -4.57
CA PHE A 69 -1.09 -1.56 -5.19
C PHE A 69 0.08 -2.52 -5.34
N GLY A 70 -0.14 -3.76 -4.92
CA GLY A 70 0.90 -4.77 -4.92
C GLY A 70 0.38 -6.15 -4.61
N PHE A 71 1.27 -7.12 -4.73
CA PHE A 71 0.98 -8.52 -4.44
C PHE A 71 1.81 -8.99 -3.26
N ILE A 72 1.15 -9.68 -2.32
CA ILE A 72 1.81 -10.37 -1.22
C ILE A 72 1.75 -11.86 -1.52
N SER A 73 2.91 -12.49 -1.67
CA SER A 73 3.05 -13.93 -1.74
C SER A 73 3.32 -14.47 -0.34
N VAL A 74 2.39 -15.26 0.18
CA VAL A 74 2.49 -15.89 1.50
C VAL A 74 2.79 -17.38 1.29
N PRO A 75 3.98 -17.88 1.69
CA PRO A 75 4.28 -19.30 1.61
C PRO A 75 3.38 -20.11 2.57
N PRO A 76 3.14 -21.40 2.28
CA PRO A 76 2.40 -22.27 3.17
C PRO A 76 3.11 -22.41 4.53
N GLY A 77 2.33 -22.59 5.59
CA GLY A 77 2.86 -22.77 6.96
C GLY A 77 3.39 -21.49 7.61
N LEU A 78 3.29 -20.33 6.96
CA LEU A 78 3.65 -19.06 7.57
C LEU A 78 2.59 -18.68 8.62
N SER A 79 3.03 -18.58 9.87
CA SER A 79 2.23 -18.12 11.01
C SER A 79 2.82 -16.85 11.58
N TYR A 80 1.96 -15.92 11.96
CA TYR A 80 2.33 -14.73 12.72
C TYR A 80 1.64 -14.77 14.07
N GLU A 81 2.44 -14.79 15.13
CA GLU A 81 1.94 -14.64 16.49
C GLU A 81 2.32 -13.24 16.99
N PRO A 82 1.34 -12.34 17.17
CA PRO A 82 1.62 -11.02 17.70
C PRO A 82 2.24 -11.12 19.10
N PRO A 83 3.19 -10.23 19.46
CA PRO A 83 3.66 -10.12 20.84
C PRO A 83 2.49 -9.97 21.82
N ALA A 84 2.56 -10.65 22.98
CA ALA A 84 1.49 -10.67 23.99
C ALA A 84 1.05 -9.27 24.47
N GLU A 85 1.96 -8.28 24.38
CA GLU A 85 1.77 -6.86 24.65
C GLU A 85 0.67 -6.20 23.79
N LEU A 86 0.43 -6.74 22.58
CA LEU A 86 -0.56 -6.26 21.61
C LEU A 86 -1.91 -6.99 21.72
N SER A 87 -2.13 -7.75 22.79
CA SER A 87 -3.39 -8.46 23.03
C SER A 87 -4.59 -7.52 23.20
N GLU A 88 -5.77 -8.04 22.87
CA GLU A 88 -7.08 -7.40 22.76
C GLU A 88 -7.46 -6.42 23.91
N ARG A 89 -6.83 -6.56 25.09
CA ARG A 89 -7.07 -5.73 26.28
C ARG A 89 -6.81 -4.23 26.06
N LYS A 90 -5.97 -3.84 25.10
CA LYS A 90 -5.72 -2.41 24.78
C LYS A 90 -6.86 -1.77 23.96
N TRP A 91 -7.55 -2.54 23.11
CA TRP A 91 -8.64 -2.05 22.26
C TRP A 91 -9.87 -1.60 23.04
N ARG A 92 -10.15 -2.21 24.20
CA ARG A 92 -11.28 -1.81 25.07
C ARG A 92 -11.11 -0.42 25.69
N ARG A 93 -9.89 0.11 25.78
CA ARG A 93 -9.60 1.43 26.38
C ARG A 93 -9.93 2.59 25.44
N TRP A 94 -9.97 2.36 24.12
CA TRP A 94 -10.18 3.42 23.12
C TRP A 94 -11.64 3.67 22.73
N ARG A 95 -12.62 2.89 23.24
CA ARG A 95 -14.03 3.17 22.96
C ARG A 95 -14.43 4.50 23.64
N PRO A 96 -14.85 5.53 22.89
CA PRO A 96 -15.39 6.73 23.51
C PRO A 96 -16.64 6.34 24.29
N ARG A 97 -16.73 6.72 25.58
CA ARG A 97 -17.98 6.58 26.34
C ARG A 97 -19.02 7.41 25.61
N ARG A 98 -19.98 6.78 24.95
CA ARG A 98 -21.19 7.47 24.49
C ARG A 98 -21.89 7.99 25.74
N SER A 99 -21.79 9.28 26.00
CA SER A 99 -22.64 9.94 26.99
C SER A 99 -24.08 9.82 26.50
N ARG A 100 -24.89 9.01 27.18
CA ARG A 100 -26.34 9.12 27.07
C ARG A 100 -26.73 10.48 27.65
N SER A 101 -27.03 11.47 26.80
CA SER A 101 -27.77 12.63 27.26
C SER A 101 -29.18 12.16 27.61
N SER A 102 -29.49 12.13 28.90
CA SER A 102 -30.87 12.14 29.37
C SER A 102 -31.52 13.41 28.80
N ARG A 103 -32.56 13.23 27.98
CA ARG A 103 -33.55 14.29 27.76
C ARG A 103 -34.33 14.42 29.06
N ALA A 104 -34.41 15.64 29.57
CA ALA A 104 -35.50 16.11 30.40
C ALA A 104 -36.38 16.99 29.52
#